data_AF-A0A3B9TUY8-F1
#
_entry.id   AF-A0A3B9TUY8-F1
#
_cell.length_a   1.000
_cell.length_b   1.000
_cell.length_c   1.000
_cell.angle_alpha   90.00
_cell.angle_beta   90.00
_cell.angle_gamma   90.00
#
_symmetry.space_group_name_H-M   'P 1'
#
loop_
_entity.id
_entity.type
_entity.pdbx_description
1 polymer ?
#
loop_
_entity_poly.entity_id
_entity_poly.type
_entity_poly.pdbx_seq_one_letter_code
_entity_poly.pdbx_strand_id
1 'polypeptide(L)'
;TGYLEGDEPFAGLMTQGMVCHQTFRDADGKWLFPTEVERDGDSWKMRDTGAAVTAGRIEKMSKSKRNVVDPDVIIETYGADTARLFMLSDSPPER
;
A
#
# COMPACT_ATOMS: atom_id res chain seq x y z
N THR A 1 -28.81 -1.81 -34.86
CA THR A 1 -27.58 -1.71 -34.05
C THR A 1 -27.25 -0.24 -33.92
N GLY A 2 -27.46 0.35 -32.73
CA GLY A 2 -27.45 1.81 -32.55
C GLY A 2 -27.56 2.25 -31.09
N TYR A 3 -26.86 1.54 -30.18
CA TYR A 3 -26.91 1.84 -28.74
C TYR A 3 -25.74 2.71 -28.26
N LEU A 4 -24.69 2.88 -29.06
CA LEU A 4 -23.54 3.73 -28.76
C LEU A 4 -23.07 4.40 -30.06
N GLU A 5 -22.82 5.70 -30.00
CA GLU A 5 -22.13 6.45 -31.06
C GLU A 5 -20.64 6.50 -30.73
N GLY A 6 -19.79 6.03 -31.65
CA GLY A 6 -18.33 6.02 -31.53
C GLY A 6 -17.72 4.62 -31.57
N ASP A 7 -16.55 4.51 -32.20
CA ASP A 7 -15.79 3.24 -32.33
C ASP A 7 -14.88 2.97 -31.11
N GLU A 8 -14.50 4.02 -30.35
CA GLU A 8 -13.60 3.94 -29.19
C GLU A 8 -14.27 4.47 -27.91
N PRO A 9 -14.34 3.68 -26.82
CA PRO A 9 -15.04 4.06 -25.58
C PRO A 9 -14.35 5.11 -24.72
N PHE A 10 -13.07 5.43 -24.96
CA PHE A 10 -12.30 6.38 -24.13
C PHE A 10 -11.60 7.43 -25.00
N ALA A 11 -11.88 8.72 -24.75
CA ALA A 11 -11.16 9.82 -25.41
C ALA A 11 -9.71 9.99 -24.92
N GLY A 12 -9.37 9.39 -23.77
CA GLY A 12 -8.04 9.40 -23.18
C GLY A 12 -7.93 8.37 -22.07
N LEU A 13 -6.73 7.83 -21.88
CA LEU A 13 -6.41 6.82 -20.88
C LEU A 13 -5.17 7.27 -20.10
N MET A 14 -5.29 7.36 -18.78
CA MET A 14 -4.17 7.59 -17.86
C MET A 14 -3.98 6.34 -17.00
N THR A 15 -2.85 5.65 -17.18
CA THR A 15 -2.54 4.44 -16.43
C THR A 15 -1.65 4.76 -15.25
N GLN A 16 -2.25 4.80 -14.06
CA GLN A 16 -1.52 5.09 -12.83
C GLN A 16 -0.55 3.95 -12.45
N GLY A 17 0.61 4.34 -11.90
CA GLY A 17 1.52 3.44 -11.19
C GLY A 17 0.94 2.70 -9.98
N MET A 18 1.70 1.73 -9.49
CA MET A 18 1.34 0.99 -8.29
C MET A 18 1.91 1.64 -7.02
N VAL A 19 1.08 1.76 -5.99
CA VAL A 19 1.55 2.13 -4.65
C VAL A 19 2.25 0.93 -4.02
N CYS A 20 3.46 1.15 -3.52
CA CYS A 20 4.32 0.11 -2.96
C CYS A 20 4.49 0.26 -1.45
N HIS A 21 4.66 -0.86 -0.76
CA HIS A 21 4.99 -0.89 0.65
C HIS A 21 5.88 -2.10 0.96
N GLN A 22 6.73 -1.98 1.97
CA GLN A 22 7.56 -3.07 2.44
C GLN A 22 6.72 -4.24 2.95
N THR A 23 7.16 -5.47 2.69
CA THR A 23 6.52 -6.70 3.15
C THR A 23 7.21 -7.27 4.39
N PHE A 24 6.48 -8.02 5.21
CA PHE A 24 7.00 -8.57 6.47
C PHE A 24 6.55 -10.02 6.65
N ARG A 25 7.46 -10.88 7.11
CA ARG A 25 7.16 -12.28 7.44
C ARG A 25 7.62 -12.64 8.84
N ASP A 26 6.87 -13.49 9.50
CA ASP A 26 7.33 -14.18 10.70
C ASP A 26 8.32 -15.31 10.37
N ALA A 27 8.79 -16.00 11.42
CA ALA A 27 9.74 -17.11 11.30
C ALA A 27 9.17 -18.30 10.50
N ASP A 28 7.85 -18.48 10.49
CA ASP A 28 7.16 -19.54 9.75
C ASP A 28 6.88 -19.14 8.28
N GLY A 29 7.27 -17.93 7.89
CA GLY A 29 7.08 -17.40 6.54
C GLY A 29 5.68 -16.84 6.27
N LYS A 30 4.83 -16.71 7.29
CA LYS A 30 3.50 -16.11 7.19
C LYS A 30 3.64 -14.60 7.07
N TRP A 31 2.85 -14.01 6.17
CA TRP A 31 2.82 -12.57 5.99
C TRP A 31 2.19 -11.85 7.19
N LEU A 32 2.78 -10.72 7.55
CA LEU A 32 2.34 -9.83 8.62
C LEU A 32 1.92 -8.47 8.04
N PHE A 33 0.95 -7.83 8.68
CA PHE A 33 0.57 -6.45 8.40
C PHE A 33 1.60 -5.46 8.95
N PRO A 34 1.75 -4.28 8.32
CA PRO A 34 2.60 -3.20 8.84
C PRO A 34 2.25 -2.79 10.28
N THR A 35 0.99 -2.96 10.70
CA THR A 35 0.53 -2.65 12.06
C THR A 35 0.98 -3.67 13.11
N GLU A 36 1.27 -4.91 12.68
CA GLU A 36 1.71 -6.03 13.54
C GLU A 36 3.23 -5.99 13.83
N VAL A 37 3.97 -5.09 13.18
CA VAL A 37 5.43 -5.01 13.29
C VAL A 37 5.88 -3.67 13.86
N GLU A 38 7.01 -3.68 14.54
CA GLU A 38 7.69 -2.49 15.03
C GLU A 38 9.20 -2.58 14.76
N ARG A 39 9.82 -1.41 14.56
CA ARG A 39 11.24 -1.31 14.29
C ARG A 39 12.04 -1.27 15.60
N ASP A 40 13.08 -2.07 15.68
CA ASP A 40 13.99 -2.18 16.82
C ASP A 40 15.43 -1.99 16.35
N GLY A 41 15.89 -0.74 16.34
CA GLY A 41 17.14 -0.33 15.71
C GLY A 41 17.17 -0.66 14.21
N ASP A 42 18.10 -1.54 13.83
CA ASP A 42 18.26 -2.03 12.46
C ASP A 42 17.42 -3.30 12.17
N SER A 43 16.68 -3.80 13.17
CA SER A 43 15.87 -5.01 13.08
C SER A 43 14.37 -4.72 13.18
N TRP A 44 13.56 -5.75 12.93
CA TRP A 44 12.11 -5.69 13.05
C TRP A 44 11.63 -6.78 13.99
N LYS A 45 10.62 -6.48 14.80
CA LYS A 45 9.97 -7.43 15.69
C LYS A 45 8.45 -7.31 15.62
N MET A 46 7.76 -8.38 16.00
CA MET A 46 6.31 -8.37 16.15
C MET A 46 5.94 -7.55 17.37
N ARG A 47 4.92 -6.69 17.24
CA ARG A 47 4.45 -5.81 18.31
C ARG A 47 3.96 -6.59 19.53
N ASP A 48 3.25 -7.69 19.31
CA ASP A 48 2.59 -8.43 20.39
C ASP A 48 3.52 -9.40 21.12
N THR A 49 4.43 -10.05 20.40
CA THR A 49 5.25 -11.14 20.94
C THR A 49 6.73 -10.77 21.10
N GLY A 50 7.18 -9.69 20.46
CA GLY A 50 8.60 -9.34 20.35
C GLY A 50 9.42 -10.30 19.47
N ALA A 51 8.77 -11.27 18.81
CA ALA A 51 9.46 -12.23 17.94
C ALA A 51 10.09 -11.52 16.73
N ALA A 52 11.23 -12.04 16.27
CA ALA A 52 11.94 -11.48 15.13
C ALA A 52 11.11 -11.55 13.84
N VAL A 53 11.17 -10.48 13.05
CA VAL A 53 10.44 -10.33 11.78
C VAL A 53 11.44 -10.17 10.64
N THR A 54 11.19 -10.89 9.54
CA THR A 54 11.94 -10.72 8.29
C THR A 54 11.29 -9.64 7.44
N ALA A 55 11.99 -8.52 7.25
CA ALA A 55 11.57 -7.47 6.32
C ALA A 55 11.97 -7.83 4.88
N GLY A 56 10.99 -7.82 3.99
CA GLY A 56 11.14 -8.10 2.56
C GLY A 56 11.40 -6.85 1.73
N ARG A 57 11.23 -6.99 0.42
CA ARG A 57 11.38 -5.90 -0.55
C ARG A 57 10.20 -4.94 -0.46
N ILE A 58 10.42 -3.71 -0.91
CA ILE A 58 9.34 -2.77 -1.22
C ILE A 58 8.72 -3.22 -2.55
N GLU A 59 7.43 -3.52 -2.53
CA GLU A 59 6.70 -4.01 -3.69
C GLU A 59 5.23 -3.61 -3.64
N LYS A 60 4.49 -3.84 -4.73
CA LYS A 60 3.08 -3.43 -4.84
C LYS A 60 2.26 -3.87 -3.62
N MET A 61 1.42 -2.98 -3.11
CA MET A 61 0.50 -3.32 -2.04
C MET A 61 -0.50 -4.38 -2.52
N SER A 62 -0.73 -5.42 -1.72
CA SER A 62 -1.68 -6.48 -2.04
C SER A 62 -2.19 -7.20 -0.80
N LYS A 63 -3.46 -7.61 -0.82
CA LYS A 63 -4.07 -8.40 0.26
C LYS A 63 -3.33 -9.73 0.50
N SER A 64 -2.76 -10.33 -0.54
CA SER A 64 -2.04 -11.60 -0.45
C SER A 64 -0.70 -11.52 0.29
N LYS A 65 -0.04 -10.35 0.27
CA LYS A 65 1.23 -10.10 0.99
C LYS A 65 1.04 -9.35 2.31
N ARG A 66 -0.20 -8.97 2.62
CA ARG A 66 -0.59 -8.21 3.82
C ARG A 66 0.17 -6.88 4.01
N ASN A 67 0.79 -6.34 2.96
CA ASN A 67 1.45 -5.03 3.01
C ASN A 67 0.50 -3.87 2.66
N VAL A 68 -0.80 -4.01 2.90
CA VAL A 68 -1.79 -2.96 2.66
C VAL A 68 -1.83 -2.03 3.87
N VAL A 69 -1.86 -0.72 3.62
CA VAL A 69 -2.14 0.30 4.63
C VAL A 69 -3.55 0.83 4.38
N ASP A 70 -4.36 0.86 5.43
CA ASP A 70 -5.73 1.37 5.36
C ASP A 70 -5.72 2.91 5.33
N PRO A 71 -6.28 3.56 4.29
CA PRO A 71 -6.35 5.01 4.24
C PRO A 71 -7.22 5.62 5.34
N ASP A 72 -8.20 4.89 5.88
CA ASP A 72 -9.14 5.41 6.87
C ASP A 72 -8.40 5.83 8.14
N VAL A 73 -7.35 5.10 8.53
CA VAL A 73 -6.49 5.46 9.67
C VAL A 73 -5.85 6.84 9.49
N ILE A 74 -5.40 7.16 8.27
CA ILE A 74 -4.77 8.46 7.97
C ILE A 74 -5.84 9.56 7.97
N ILE A 75 -7.01 9.27 7.40
CA ILE A 75 -8.12 10.22 7.34
C ILE A 75 -8.63 10.57 8.74
N GLU A 76 -8.80 9.57 9.61
CA GLU A 76 -9.24 9.76 10.99
C GLU A 76 -8.20 10.53 11.81
N THR A 77 -6.91 10.31 11.56
CA THR A 77 -5.82 10.95 12.32
C THR A 77 -5.51 12.38 11.84
N TYR A 78 -5.53 12.62 10.52
CA TYR A 78 -4.99 13.84 9.91
C TYR A 78 -5.94 14.57 8.95
N GLY A 79 -7.13 14.01 8.69
CA GLY A 79 -8.11 14.56 7.75
C GLY A 79 -7.87 14.13 6.29
N ALA A 80 -8.95 14.18 5.51
CA ALA A 80 -8.96 13.73 4.12
C ALA A 80 -8.00 14.51 3.22
N ASP A 81 -7.87 15.82 3.41
CA ASP A 81 -7.01 16.67 2.57
C ASP A 81 -5.52 16.33 2.77
N THR A 82 -5.11 16.04 4.00
CA THR A 82 -3.74 15.58 4.29
C THR A 82 -3.45 14.26 3.59
N ALA A 83 -4.39 13.31 3.62
CA ALA A 83 -4.24 12.03 2.93
C ALA A 83 -4.12 12.21 1.39
N ARG A 84 -4.94 13.09 0.80
CA ARG A 84 -4.89 13.39 -0.64
C ARG A 84 -3.58 14.06 -1.03
N LEU A 85 -3.12 15.04 -0.25
CA LEU A 85 -1.85 15.73 -0.50
C LEU A 85 -0.69 14.74 -0.48
N PHE A 86 -0.65 13.87 0.53
CA PHE A 86 0.39 12.85 0.66
C PHE A 86 0.41 11.90 -0.54
N MET A 87 -0.75 11.37 -0.95
CA MET A 87 -0.84 10.48 -2.13
C MET A 87 -0.35 11.16 -3.41
N LEU A 88 -0.75 12.42 -3.63
CA LEU A 88 -0.37 13.16 -4.83
C LEU A 88 1.12 13.58 -4.84
N SER A 89 1.72 13.82 -3.67
CA SER A 89 3.13 14.18 -3.57
C SER A 89 4.08 12.98 -3.68
N ASP A 90 3.74 11.86 -3.04
CA ASP A 90 4.66 10.73 -2.87
C ASP A 90 4.49 9.66 -3.96
N SER A 91 3.31 9.59 -4.59
CA SER A 91 2.98 8.63 -5.66
C SER A 91 2.48 9.35 -6.92
N PRO A 92 3.32 10.15 -7.61
CA PRO A 92 2.91 10.85 -8.83
C PRO A 92 2.38 9.87 -9.87
N PRO A 93 1.26 10.19 -10.54
CA PRO A 93 0.45 9.23 -11.28
C PRO A 93 1.16 8.58 -12.48
N GLU A 94 2.22 9.21 -13.00
CA GLU A 94 2.96 8.75 -14.17
C GLU A 94 4.15 7.84 -13.84
N ARG A 95 4.43 7.58 -12.56
CA ARG A 95 5.57 6.76 -12.13
C ARG A 95 5.26 5.28 -12.02
#